data_AF-A0A327NFS5-F1
#
_entry.id   AF-A0A327NFS5-F1
#
_cell.length_a   1.000
_cell.length_b   1.000
_cell.length_c   1.000
_cell.angle_alpha   90.00
_cell.angle_beta   90.00
_cell.angle_gamma   90.00
#
_symmetry.space_group_name_H-M   'P 1'
#
loop_
_entity.id
_entity.type
_entity.pdbx_description
1 polymer ?
#
loop_
_entity_poly.entity_id
_entity_poly.type
_entity_poly.pdbx_seq_one_letter_code
_entity_poly.pdbx_strand_id
1 'polypeptide(L)'
;MVEQTFLAFINDNQLFGSSDRVLLAVSGGIDSMVMAELFYRTAKPFAIAHVNFGLRGADSEADALFVQNKAAYYGVPFHLTRFDTAAIATERGISIQMVARELRYTWFAQLLQDFRYACVATAHHQNDVLETLLLNLTRGTGLAGLHGIMSSQNGVVRPLLFTSRAQLAAFAEEQNVLYREDSSNSDDKYARNRIRHHVVPILTELNPGLWHTLPRTVERLRAAETLMQAELQRSWQEVSSQQGDQTLLPTDKLRELSELTFRLSEWLKPFGFTDDQVKHMVDSLHQPVGQVFESPTHRICHERMGLVLEPLPTPLNFEITLTEWPNGLVEIAGGFALTVEELEKIEDFRPPTDPNIACLDADKLIYPLTIRPWRQGDRFRPLGLNGHKLVSDLLNDLKLGRTEREQTAVLLSGDQIAWVIGRRIDHRFRIQTETKRIVRFILDRKTNFYR
;
A
#
# COMPACT_ATOMS: atom_id res chain seq x y z
N MET A 1 41.63 11.24 8.43
CA MET A 1 41.47 9.92 7.77
C MET A 1 39.99 9.59 7.58
N VAL A 2 39.16 9.82 8.61
CA VAL A 2 37.70 9.66 8.55
C VAL A 2 37.07 10.54 7.45
N GLU A 3 37.57 11.75 7.22
CA GLU A 3 37.07 12.68 6.20
C GLU A 3 37.26 12.14 4.78
N GLN A 4 38.40 11.50 4.51
CA GLN A 4 38.69 10.90 3.20
C GLN A 4 37.78 9.69 2.96
N THR A 5 37.61 8.84 3.97
CA THR A 5 36.69 7.70 3.90
C THR A 5 35.23 8.16 3.74
N PHE A 6 34.84 9.25 4.38
CA PHE A 6 33.52 9.87 4.23
C PHE A 6 33.27 10.32 2.78
N LEU A 7 34.23 11.02 2.17
CA LEU A 7 34.14 11.43 0.77
C LEU A 7 34.13 10.24 -0.19
N ALA A 8 34.99 9.24 0.04
CA ALA A 8 35.00 8.01 -0.75
C ALA A 8 33.65 7.30 -0.67
N PHE A 9 33.09 7.13 0.53
CA PHE A 9 31.80 6.49 0.72
C PHE A 9 30.65 7.20 0.00
N ILE A 10 30.62 8.54 0.03
CA ILE A 10 29.63 9.34 -0.71
C ILE A 10 29.73 9.09 -2.22
N ASN A 11 30.95 9.08 -2.76
CA ASN A 11 31.19 8.92 -4.19
C ASN A 11 30.88 7.48 -4.65
N ASP A 12 31.37 6.48 -3.92
CA ASP A 12 31.20 5.06 -4.25
C ASP A 12 29.72 4.65 -4.25
N ASN A 13 28.91 5.25 -3.36
CA ASN A 13 27.48 5.02 -3.27
C ASN A 13 26.64 6.03 -4.04
N GLN A 14 27.26 6.98 -4.75
CA GLN A 14 26.60 8.02 -5.53
C GLN A 14 25.49 8.75 -4.74
N LEU A 15 25.75 9.09 -3.47
CA LEU A 15 24.70 9.61 -2.57
C LEU A 15 24.15 10.98 -3.00
N PHE A 16 25.04 11.85 -3.49
CA PHE A 16 24.73 13.18 -4.02
C PHE A 16 25.96 13.75 -4.75
N GLY A 17 25.74 14.72 -5.63
CA GLY A 17 26.79 15.41 -6.39
C GLY A 17 27.64 16.34 -5.53
N SER A 18 28.80 16.74 -6.05
CA SER A 18 29.75 17.61 -5.32
C SER A 18 29.21 19.02 -5.03
N SER A 19 28.34 19.52 -5.90
CA SER A 19 27.70 20.84 -5.81
C SER A 19 26.32 20.83 -5.15
N ASP A 20 25.81 19.64 -4.82
CA ASP A 20 24.45 19.50 -4.31
C ASP A 20 24.34 20.02 -2.88
N ARG A 21 23.23 20.73 -2.60
CA ARG A 21 22.91 21.19 -1.24
C ARG A 21 22.15 20.10 -0.50
N VAL A 22 22.73 19.62 0.59
CA VAL A 22 22.18 18.52 1.40
C VAL A 22 21.56 19.04 2.69
N LEU A 23 20.37 18.55 3.04
CA LEU A 23 19.73 18.87 4.31
C LEU A 23 20.15 17.87 5.39
N LEU A 24 20.85 18.32 6.43
CA LEU A 24 21.30 17.46 7.53
C LEU A 24 20.24 17.39 8.63
N ALA A 25 19.76 16.19 8.94
CA ALA A 25 18.92 15.95 10.11
C ALA A 25 19.79 15.89 11.37
N VAL A 26 19.77 16.94 12.19
CA VAL A 26 20.64 17.06 13.37
C VAL A 26 19.81 17.05 14.65
N SER A 27 20.02 16.06 15.53
CA SER A 27 19.32 15.94 16.80
C SER A 27 20.06 16.62 17.96
N GLY A 28 21.34 16.95 17.80
CA GLY A 28 22.22 17.44 18.87
C GLY A 28 23.05 16.34 19.55
N GLY A 29 22.73 15.07 19.25
CA GLY A 29 23.51 13.90 19.70
C GLY A 29 24.80 13.71 18.89
N ILE A 30 25.74 12.97 19.48
CA ILE A 30 27.10 12.74 18.94
C ILE A 30 27.11 12.37 17.46
N ASP A 31 26.31 11.39 17.05
CA ASP A 31 26.30 10.87 15.68
C ASP A 31 25.95 11.98 14.67
N SER A 32 24.94 12.78 15.00
CA SER A 32 24.47 13.88 14.15
C SER A 32 25.38 15.10 14.13
N MET A 33 26.06 15.36 15.26
CA MET A 33 27.03 16.46 15.36
C MET A 33 28.32 16.13 14.60
N VAL A 34 28.79 14.89 14.69
CA VAL A 34 29.93 14.40 13.90
C VAL A 34 29.60 14.43 12.41
N MET A 35 28.39 14.02 12.01
CA MET A 35 27.96 14.17 10.61
C MET A 35 28.07 15.63 10.14
N ALA A 36 27.54 16.57 10.91
CA ALA A 36 27.58 17.99 10.55
C ALA A 36 29.02 18.54 10.50
N GLU A 37 29.90 18.12 11.42
CA GLU A 37 31.32 18.48 11.42
C GLU A 37 32.04 17.93 10.18
N LEU A 38 31.74 16.69 9.75
CA LEU A 38 32.32 16.11 8.53
C LEU A 38 31.90 16.88 7.28
N PHE A 39 30.63 17.27 7.15
CA PHE A 39 30.16 18.12 6.04
C PHE A 39 30.87 19.48 6.03
N TYR A 40 31.02 20.12 7.18
CA TYR A 40 31.73 21.39 7.34
C TYR A 40 33.21 21.27 6.93
N ARG A 41 33.93 20.30 7.46
CA ARG A 41 35.37 20.10 7.19
C ARG A 41 35.69 19.68 5.77
N THR A 42 34.77 18.97 5.13
CA THR A 42 34.92 18.56 3.72
C THR A 42 34.35 19.57 2.73
N ALA A 43 33.94 20.75 3.21
CA ALA A 43 33.41 21.86 2.42
C ALA A 43 32.26 21.47 1.48
N LYS A 44 31.41 20.52 1.91
CA LYS A 44 30.21 20.13 1.16
C LYS A 44 29.08 21.13 1.42
N PRO A 45 28.29 21.55 0.41
CA PRO A 45 27.18 22.47 0.65
C PRO A 45 26.06 21.80 1.47
N PHE A 46 25.69 22.40 2.60
CA PHE A 46 24.64 21.85 3.46
C PHE A 46 23.79 22.90 4.18
N ALA A 47 22.67 22.44 4.72
CA ALA A 47 21.83 23.14 5.69
C ALA A 47 21.50 22.19 6.84
N ILE A 48 21.08 22.73 7.98
CA ILE A 48 20.72 21.94 9.17
C ILE A 48 19.21 22.01 9.40
N ALA A 49 18.59 20.87 9.65
CA ALA A 49 17.21 20.74 10.11
C ALA A 49 17.16 20.06 11.48
N HIS A 50 16.52 20.71 12.44
CA HIS A 50 16.25 20.16 13.78
C HIS A 50 14.75 20.08 14.03
N VAL A 51 14.30 18.96 14.61
CA VAL A 51 12.91 18.75 15.00
C VAL A 51 12.82 18.68 16.51
N ASN A 52 12.12 19.66 17.11
CA ASN A 52 11.82 19.66 18.53
C ASN A 52 10.46 18.97 18.77
N PHE A 53 10.48 17.78 19.37
CA PHE A 53 9.28 17.00 19.66
C PHE A 53 8.58 17.37 20.98
N GLY A 54 9.15 18.29 21.76
CA GLY A 54 8.59 18.74 23.04
C GLY A 54 8.58 17.68 24.16
N LEU A 55 9.21 16.51 23.96
CA LEU A 55 9.09 15.37 24.87
C LEU A 55 9.84 15.54 26.20
N ARG A 56 10.85 16.42 26.25
CA ARG A 56 11.71 16.63 27.44
C ARG A 56 11.65 18.07 27.97
N GLY A 57 10.59 18.82 27.63
CA GLY A 57 10.41 20.20 28.10
C GLY A 57 11.65 21.08 27.82
N ALA A 58 12.21 21.67 28.87
CA ALA A 58 13.35 22.58 28.80
C ALA A 58 14.59 21.98 28.12
N ASP A 59 14.85 20.68 28.26
CA ASP A 59 15.99 20.03 27.61
C ASP A 59 15.84 20.01 26.08
N SER A 60 14.61 19.88 25.58
CA SER A 60 14.36 19.90 24.13
C SER A 60 14.58 21.30 23.54
N GLU A 61 14.27 22.35 24.29
CA GLU A 61 14.57 23.73 23.89
C GLU A 61 16.08 24.01 23.95
N ALA A 62 16.78 23.49 24.96
CA ALA A 62 18.23 23.60 25.06
C ALA A 62 18.95 22.87 23.90
N ASP A 63 18.44 21.71 23.47
CA ASP A 63 18.96 21.00 22.30
C ASP A 63 18.77 21.81 21.01
N ALA A 64 17.59 22.41 20.81
CA ALA A 64 17.31 23.25 19.64
C ALA A 64 18.24 24.47 19.58
N LEU A 65 18.43 25.16 20.71
CA LEU A 65 19.35 26.29 20.81
C LEU A 65 20.81 25.88 20.57
N PHE A 66 21.21 24.73 21.10
CA PHE A 66 22.54 24.17 20.90
C PHE A 66 22.84 23.92 19.42
N VAL A 67 21.92 23.27 18.70
CA VAL A 67 22.06 22.99 17.26
C VAL A 67 22.01 24.29 16.45
N GLN A 68 21.14 25.24 16.81
CA GLN A 68 21.07 26.56 16.16
C GLN A 68 22.41 27.31 16.26
N ASN A 69 23.02 27.34 17.44
CA ASN A 69 24.31 27.98 17.65
C ASN A 69 25.41 27.32 16.81
N LYS A 70 25.40 26.00 16.67
CA LYS A 70 26.35 25.28 15.82
C LYS A 70 26.13 25.59 14.33
N ALA A 71 24.88 25.69 13.88
CA ALA A 71 24.57 26.08 12.50
C ALA A 71 25.07 27.51 12.18
N ALA A 72 24.89 28.44 13.13
CA ALA A 72 25.42 29.79 13.03
C ALA A 72 26.95 29.81 12.96
N TYR A 73 27.62 29.00 13.79
CA TYR A 73 29.08 28.83 13.74
C TYR A 73 29.59 28.34 12.39
N TYR A 74 28.88 27.40 11.75
CA TYR A 74 29.22 26.91 10.41
C TYR A 74 28.85 27.88 9.28
N GLY A 75 28.05 28.92 9.56
CA GLY A 75 27.55 29.85 8.54
C GLY A 75 26.55 29.22 7.56
N VAL A 76 25.76 28.24 8.01
CA VAL A 76 24.80 27.50 7.15
C VAL A 76 23.34 27.78 7.53
N PRO A 77 22.39 27.62 6.59
CA PRO A 77 20.96 27.76 6.90
C PRO A 77 20.50 26.77 7.98
N PHE A 78 19.65 27.26 8.88
CA PHE A 78 19.08 26.47 9.97
C PHE A 78 17.54 26.49 9.89
N HIS A 79 16.95 25.29 9.91
CA HIS A 79 15.52 25.07 9.93
C HIS A 79 15.12 24.41 11.25
N LEU A 80 14.12 24.99 11.91
CA LEU A 80 13.56 24.47 13.15
C LEU A 80 12.05 24.33 13.01
N THR A 81 11.53 23.18 13.42
CA THR A 81 10.09 22.99 13.64
C THR A 81 9.84 22.38 15.01
N ARG A 82 8.64 22.62 15.53
CA ARG A 82 8.18 22.06 16.81
C ARG A 82 6.86 21.33 16.59
N PHE A 83 6.78 20.11 17.11
CA PHE A 83 5.56 19.30 17.10
C PHE A 83 5.14 18.92 18.51
N ASP A 84 3.84 19.00 18.80
CA ASP A 84 3.27 18.36 19.99
C ASP A 84 3.00 16.88 19.69
N THR A 85 4.06 16.08 19.68
CA THR A 85 3.95 14.65 19.36
C THR A 85 3.09 13.86 20.33
N ALA A 86 3.01 14.27 21.59
CA ALA A 86 2.21 13.56 22.59
C ALA A 86 0.71 13.70 22.28
N ALA A 87 0.25 14.93 22.01
CA ALA A 87 -1.13 15.18 21.63
C ALA A 87 -1.55 14.39 20.37
N ILE A 88 -0.70 14.42 19.34
CA ILE A 88 -0.98 13.74 18.05
C ILE A 88 -0.99 12.21 18.21
N ALA A 89 -0.11 11.65 19.03
CA ALA A 89 -0.07 10.22 19.30
C ALA A 89 -1.33 9.73 20.03
N THR A 90 -1.80 10.49 21.01
CA THR A 90 -3.03 10.19 21.74
C THR A 90 -4.25 10.26 20.82
N GLU A 91 -4.34 11.28 19.96
CA GLU A 91 -5.44 11.44 19.01
C GLU A 91 -5.54 10.28 18.01
N ARG A 92 -4.39 9.81 17.50
CA ARG A 92 -4.33 8.78 16.45
C ARG A 92 -4.23 7.34 16.97
N GLY A 93 -4.06 7.14 18.29
CA GLY A 93 -3.92 5.81 18.89
C GLY A 93 -2.67 5.03 18.44
N ILE A 94 -1.61 5.72 18.00
CA ILE A 94 -0.36 5.12 17.53
C ILE A 94 0.82 5.51 18.42
N SER A 95 1.91 4.73 18.38
CA SER A 95 3.06 4.98 19.25
C SER A 95 3.73 6.34 18.97
N ILE A 96 4.20 7.01 20.02
CA ILE A 96 4.88 8.31 19.93
C ILE A 96 6.07 8.26 18.96
N GLN A 97 6.82 7.14 18.92
CA GLN A 97 7.96 6.96 18.02
C GLN A 97 7.55 6.91 16.54
N MET A 98 6.41 6.28 16.22
CA MET A 98 5.90 6.22 14.85
C MET A 98 5.44 7.60 14.39
N VAL A 99 4.69 8.33 15.23
CA VAL A 99 4.26 9.71 14.95
C VAL A 99 5.45 10.63 14.76
N ALA A 100 6.42 10.59 15.67
CA ALA A 100 7.61 11.41 15.59
C ALA A 100 8.41 11.14 14.31
N ARG A 101 8.46 9.87 13.87
CA ARG A 101 9.10 9.48 12.61
C ARG A 101 8.32 10.02 11.40
N GLU A 102 7.01 9.85 11.37
CA GLU A 102 6.14 10.34 10.28
C GLU A 102 6.26 11.86 10.13
N LEU A 103 6.01 12.62 11.20
CA LEU A 103 6.09 14.08 11.20
C LEU A 103 7.46 14.59 10.74
N ARG A 104 8.54 13.94 11.21
CA ARG A 104 9.91 14.29 10.81
C ARG A 104 10.12 14.15 9.32
N TYR A 105 9.78 13.01 8.73
CA TYR A 105 10.02 12.78 7.30
C TYR A 105 9.08 13.58 6.40
N THR A 106 7.84 13.81 6.83
CA THR A 106 6.91 14.72 6.13
C THR A 106 7.47 16.14 6.07
N TRP A 107 7.97 16.66 7.19
CA TRP A 107 8.58 17.99 7.22
C TRP A 107 9.88 18.06 6.41
N PHE A 108 10.72 17.01 6.48
CA PHE A 108 11.92 16.97 5.63
C PHE A 108 11.58 16.98 4.14
N ALA A 109 10.57 16.22 3.72
CA ALA A 109 10.11 16.22 2.32
C ALA A 109 9.65 17.61 1.88
N GLN A 110 8.95 18.35 2.76
CA GLN A 110 8.57 19.74 2.50
C GLN A 110 9.82 20.64 2.32
N LEU A 111 10.79 20.56 3.23
CA LEU A 111 12.03 21.36 3.13
C LEU A 111 12.83 21.07 1.86
N LEU A 112 12.86 19.80 1.41
CA LEU A 112 13.52 19.44 0.15
C LEU A 112 12.93 20.22 -1.03
N GLN A 113 11.60 20.37 -1.07
CA GLN A 113 10.88 21.09 -2.12
C GLN A 113 11.07 22.60 -2.00
N ASP A 114 10.81 23.16 -0.81
CA ASP A 114 10.81 24.61 -0.56
C ASP A 114 12.18 25.26 -0.84
N PHE A 115 13.26 24.57 -0.46
CA PHE A 115 14.62 25.11 -0.55
C PHE A 115 15.48 24.43 -1.62
N ARG A 116 14.90 23.49 -2.39
CA ARG A 116 15.57 22.71 -3.46
C ARG A 116 16.85 22.03 -2.98
N TYR A 117 16.76 21.33 -1.86
CA TYR A 117 17.82 20.43 -1.41
C TYR A 117 17.78 19.13 -2.21
N ALA A 118 18.94 18.55 -2.51
CA ALA A 118 19.02 17.32 -3.28
C ALA A 118 18.52 16.10 -2.49
N CYS A 119 18.85 16.04 -1.20
CA CYS A 119 18.50 14.94 -0.32
C CYS A 119 18.62 15.32 1.17
N VAL A 120 18.12 14.44 2.04
CA VAL A 120 18.25 14.53 3.49
C VAL A 120 19.31 13.56 3.98
N ALA A 121 20.35 14.03 4.66
CA ALA A 121 21.31 13.17 5.32
C ALA A 121 20.89 12.87 6.76
N THR A 122 20.95 11.60 7.15
CA THR A 122 20.74 11.14 8.53
C THR A 122 21.97 10.41 9.05
N ALA A 123 22.26 10.59 10.34
CA ALA A 123 23.48 10.11 10.99
C ALA A 123 23.45 8.61 11.37
N HIS A 124 22.79 7.78 10.55
CA HIS A 124 22.80 6.34 10.77
C HIS A 124 24.18 5.76 10.49
N HIS A 125 24.64 4.87 11.35
CA HIS A 125 25.96 4.24 11.31
C HIS A 125 25.87 2.71 11.37
N GLN A 126 27.02 2.01 11.39
CA GLN A 126 27.04 0.54 11.32
C GLN A 126 26.27 -0.16 12.45
N ASN A 127 26.32 0.36 13.68
CA ASN A 127 25.54 -0.23 14.77
C ASN A 127 24.03 -0.15 14.50
N ASP A 128 23.53 0.93 13.89
CA ASP A 128 22.11 1.02 13.51
C ASP A 128 21.72 -0.05 12.49
N VAL A 129 22.63 -0.37 11.57
CA VAL A 129 22.45 -1.46 10.60
C VAL A 129 22.36 -2.81 11.31
N LEU A 130 23.30 -3.08 12.23
CA LEU A 130 23.30 -4.32 13.01
C LEU A 130 22.04 -4.45 13.86
N GLU A 131 21.67 -3.39 14.59
CA GLU A 131 20.46 -3.34 15.40
C GLU A 131 19.21 -3.61 14.54
N THR A 132 19.11 -2.99 13.36
CA THR A 132 17.98 -3.19 12.44
C THR A 132 17.94 -4.62 11.91
N LEU A 133 19.10 -5.18 11.52
CA LEU A 133 19.21 -6.55 11.04
C LEU A 133 18.77 -7.54 12.12
N LEU A 134 19.26 -7.40 13.35
CA LEU A 134 18.90 -8.28 14.46
C LEU A 134 17.43 -8.15 14.85
N LEU A 135 16.89 -6.93 14.89
CA LEU A 135 15.46 -6.72 15.13
C LEU A 135 14.60 -7.40 14.07
N ASN A 136 14.94 -7.26 12.79
CA ASN A 136 14.21 -7.89 11.70
C ASN A 136 14.32 -9.42 11.76
N LEU A 137 15.52 -9.94 12.06
CA LEU A 137 15.71 -11.38 12.27
C LEU A 137 14.80 -11.93 13.38
N THR A 138 14.66 -11.22 14.50
CA THR A 138 13.77 -11.65 15.60
C THR A 138 12.27 -11.63 15.24
N ARG A 139 11.88 -10.85 14.23
CA ARG A 139 10.48 -10.73 13.78
C ARG A 139 10.11 -11.74 12.69
N GLY A 140 11.08 -12.46 12.15
CA GLY A 140 10.89 -13.33 10.97
C GLY A 140 10.77 -12.49 9.71
N THR A 141 11.89 -12.32 8.99
CA THR A 141 11.92 -11.58 7.72
C THR A 141 12.74 -12.33 6.68
N GLY A 142 12.34 -12.22 5.40
CA GLY A 142 13.17 -12.65 4.27
C GLY A 142 14.39 -11.74 4.04
N LEU A 143 15.04 -11.88 2.89
CA LEU A 143 16.23 -11.10 2.52
C LEU A 143 16.00 -9.57 2.61
N ALA A 144 14.79 -9.12 2.30
CA ALA A 144 14.36 -7.73 2.44
C ALA A 144 14.48 -7.16 3.87
N GLY A 145 14.36 -8.00 4.90
CA GLY A 145 14.58 -7.53 6.28
C GLY A 145 16.04 -7.58 6.71
N LEU A 146 16.87 -8.37 6.02
CA LEU A 146 18.25 -8.66 6.42
C LEU A 146 19.29 -7.77 5.72
N HIS A 147 18.95 -7.08 4.63
CA HIS A 147 19.84 -6.11 3.97
C HIS A 147 20.11 -4.84 4.80
N GLY A 148 19.48 -4.73 5.98
CA GLY A 148 19.66 -3.65 6.93
C GLY A 148 19.24 -2.30 6.37
N ILE A 149 19.95 -1.23 6.76
CA ILE A 149 19.59 0.13 6.36
C ILE A 149 20.30 0.53 5.06
N MET A 150 19.54 0.86 4.01
CA MET A 150 20.07 1.28 2.71
C MET A 150 20.83 2.61 2.78
N SER A 151 21.89 2.78 1.99
CA SER A 151 22.70 4.01 1.96
C SER A 151 21.95 5.20 1.37
N SER A 152 21.05 4.96 0.40
CA SER A 152 20.13 5.93 -0.17
C SER A 152 18.75 5.30 -0.37
N GLN A 153 17.68 5.98 0.05
CA GLN A 153 16.29 5.56 -0.18
C GLN A 153 15.32 6.75 -0.02
N ASN A 154 14.41 6.94 -0.99
CA ASN A 154 13.33 7.93 -0.93
C ASN A 154 13.81 9.36 -0.58
N GLY A 155 14.90 9.81 -1.19
CA GLY A 155 15.49 11.14 -0.93
C GLY A 155 16.24 11.25 0.41
N VAL A 156 16.44 10.15 1.13
CA VAL A 156 17.20 10.10 2.39
C VAL A 156 18.51 9.33 2.18
N VAL A 157 19.62 9.97 2.51
CA VAL A 157 20.97 9.40 2.44
C VAL A 157 21.56 9.19 3.84
N ARG A 158 22.48 8.24 3.95
CA ARG A 158 23.10 7.82 5.22
C ARG A 158 24.61 7.75 5.08
N PRO A 159 25.29 8.91 5.11
CA PRO A 159 26.70 8.98 4.74
C PRO A 159 27.63 8.39 5.81
N LEU A 160 27.13 8.08 7.02
CA LEU A 160 27.94 7.50 8.11
C LEU A 160 27.89 5.97 8.20
N LEU A 161 27.28 5.27 7.23
CA LEU A 161 27.18 3.80 7.27
C LEU A 161 28.54 3.08 7.14
N PHE A 162 29.62 3.77 6.78
CA PHE A 162 30.96 3.20 6.73
C PHE A 162 31.65 3.10 8.09
N THR A 163 31.10 3.73 9.14
CA THR A 163 31.78 3.86 10.44
C THR A 163 30.93 3.33 11.60
N SER A 164 31.58 2.94 12.69
CA SER A 164 30.93 2.49 13.93
C SER A 164 30.76 3.62 14.93
N ARG A 165 29.88 3.43 15.92
CA ARG A 165 29.67 4.40 17.00
C ARG A 165 30.97 4.72 17.76
N ALA A 166 31.82 3.71 17.97
CA ALA A 166 33.10 3.88 18.67
C ALA A 166 34.07 4.78 17.89
N GLN A 167 34.09 4.65 16.55
CA GLN A 167 34.89 5.51 15.69
C GLN A 167 34.34 6.94 15.62
N LEU A 168 33.02 7.11 15.61
CA LEU A 168 32.38 8.42 15.72
C LEU A 168 32.73 9.10 17.06
N ALA A 169 32.73 8.36 18.16
CA ALA A 169 33.12 8.86 19.47
C ALA A 169 34.60 9.29 19.50
N ALA A 170 35.51 8.45 18.99
CA ALA A 170 36.92 8.79 18.89
C ALA A 170 37.17 10.05 18.03
N PHE A 171 36.47 10.18 16.91
CA PHE A 171 36.55 11.38 16.06
C PHE A 171 36.01 12.62 16.77
N ALA A 172 34.90 12.49 17.51
CA ALA A 172 34.33 13.59 18.27
C ALA A 172 35.31 14.09 19.33
N GLU A 173 35.99 13.18 20.04
CA GLU A 173 37.01 13.51 21.03
C GLU A 173 38.25 14.16 20.39
N GLU A 174 38.80 13.55 19.34
CA GLU A 174 39.98 14.06 18.63
C GLU A 174 39.76 15.47 18.07
N GLN A 175 38.56 15.74 17.56
CA GLN A 175 38.21 17.02 16.93
C GLN A 175 37.49 17.99 17.87
N ASN A 176 37.35 17.66 19.15
CA ASN A 176 36.63 18.45 20.15
C ASN A 176 35.21 18.85 19.70
N VAL A 177 34.48 17.91 19.08
CA VAL A 177 33.11 18.11 18.64
C VAL A 177 32.21 18.13 19.86
N LEU A 178 31.63 19.29 20.15
CA LEU A 178 30.60 19.41 21.19
C LEU A 178 29.32 18.68 20.75
N TYR A 179 28.72 17.94 21.69
CA TYR A 179 27.43 17.29 21.53
C TYR A 179 26.68 17.23 22.87
N ARG A 180 25.39 16.93 22.82
CA ARG A 180 24.55 16.70 24.00
C ARG A 180 24.16 15.22 24.05
N GLU A 181 24.23 14.61 25.23
CA GLU A 181 23.77 13.23 25.42
C GLU A 181 22.30 13.19 25.78
N ASP A 182 21.57 12.28 25.14
CA ASP A 182 20.18 12.02 25.45
C ASP A 182 20.10 10.95 26.55
N SER A 183 19.59 11.34 27.71
CA SER A 183 19.39 10.49 28.88
C SER A 183 18.45 9.30 28.62
N SER A 184 17.61 9.35 27.59
CA SER A 184 16.72 8.23 27.21
C SER A 184 17.46 7.04 26.56
N ASN A 185 18.74 7.20 26.17
CA ASN A 185 19.54 6.13 25.58
C ASN A 185 19.97 5.03 26.57
N SER A 186 19.83 5.27 27.88
CA SER A 186 20.18 4.31 28.93
C SER A 186 19.04 3.34 29.30
N ASP A 187 17.82 3.57 28.80
CA ASP A 187 16.64 2.76 29.17
C ASP A 187 16.51 1.50 28.29
N ASP A 188 16.40 0.32 28.91
CA ASP A 188 16.17 -0.97 28.27
C ASP A 188 14.71 -1.24 27.86
N LYS A 189 13.79 -0.30 28.10
CA LYS A 189 12.37 -0.42 27.75
C LYS A 189 12.14 -0.78 26.28
N TYR A 190 13.02 -0.37 25.38
CA TYR A 190 12.89 -0.61 23.94
C TYR A 190 13.74 -1.79 23.47
N ALA A 191 13.16 -2.65 22.62
CA ALA A 191 13.86 -3.81 22.06
C ALA A 191 15.20 -3.47 21.39
N ARG A 192 15.28 -2.28 20.76
CA ARG A 192 16.51 -1.78 20.13
C ARG A 192 17.61 -1.48 21.16
N ASN A 193 17.25 -0.87 22.29
CA ASN A 193 18.20 -0.57 23.36
C ASN A 193 18.70 -1.87 24.00
N ARG A 194 17.82 -2.86 24.18
CA ARG A 194 18.22 -4.19 24.66
C ARG A 194 19.24 -4.87 23.74
N ILE A 195 19.04 -4.79 22.42
CA ILE A 195 20.01 -5.32 21.45
C ILE A 195 21.34 -4.58 21.58
N ARG A 196 21.31 -3.26 21.63
CA ARG A 196 22.50 -2.42 21.77
C ARG A 196 23.29 -2.72 23.03
N HIS A 197 22.61 -2.88 24.18
CA HIS A 197 23.26 -3.00 25.49
C HIS A 197 23.63 -4.45 25.85
N HIS A 198 22.87 -5.45 25.38
CA HIS A 198 23.05 -6.84 25.81
C HIS A 198 23.51 -7.78 24.70
N VAL A 199 23.21 -7.50 23.42
CA VAL A 199 23.51 -8.42 22.31
C VAL A 199 24.76 -7.98 21.54
N VAL A 200 24.85 -6.70 21.16
CA VAL A 200 25.98 -6.16 20.40
C VAL A 200 27.33 -6.36 21.13
N PRO A 201 27.44 -6.16 22.46
CA PRO A 201 28.70 -6.41 23.16
C PRO A 201 29.16 -7.85 23.03
N ILE A 202 28.25 -8.82 23.23
CA ILE A 202 28.56 -10.25 23.11
C ILE A 202 29.01 -10.59 21.68
N LEU A 203 28.34 -10.05 20.65
CA LEU A 203 28.75 -10.25 19.26
C LEU A 203 30.13 -9.66 18.96
N THR A 204 30.47 -8.54 19.59
CA THR A 204 31.77 -7.89 19.43
C THR A 204 32.87 -8.67 20.16
N GLU A 205 32.56 -9.30 21.30
CA GLU A 205 33.46 -10.21 22.00
C GLU A 205 33.77 -11.47 21.16
N LEU A 206 32.73 -12.06 20.55
CA LEU A 206 32.88 -13.22 19.67
C LEU A 206 33.67 -12.92 18.40
N ASN A 207 33.51 -11.72 17.84
CA ASN A 207 34.24 -11.27 16.66
C ASN A 207 34.72 -9.82 16.84
N PRO A 208 35.97 -9.61 17.29
CA PRO A 208 36.55 -8.27 17.42
C PRO A 208 36.59 -7.49 16.08
N GLY A 209 36.58 -8.21 14.94
CA GLY A 209 36.50 -7.65 13.60
C GLY A 209 35.08 -7.39 13.08
N LEU A 210 34.05 -7.47 13.94
CA LEU A 210 32.63 -7.37 13.56
C LEU A 210 32.35 -6.17 12.66
N TRP A 211 32.85 -4.99 13.02
CA TRP A 211 32.64 -3.73 12.30
C TRP A 211 33.32 -3.68 10.91
N HIS A 212 34.31 -4.54 10.66
CA HIS A 212 34.90 -4.72 9.33
C HIS A 212 34.17 -5.79 8.51
N THR A 213 33.64 -6.81 9.16
CA THR A 213 32.93 -7.92 8.49
C THR A 213 31.47 -7.60 8.16
N LEU A 214 30.79 -6.82 9.00
CA LEU A 214 29.37 -6.51 8.88
C LEU A 214 29.02 -5.83 7.55
N PRO A 215 29.74 -4.78 7.08
CA PRO A 215 29.44 -4.15 5.79
C PRO A 215 29.50 -5.13 4.62
N ARG A 216 30.50 -6.04 4.62
CA ARG A 216 30.64 -7.06 3.57
C ARG A 216 29.48 -8.06 3.57
N THR A 217 29.02 -8.46 4.76
CA THR A 217 27.84 -9.34 4.88
C THR A 217 26.59 -8.65 4.35
N VAL A 218 26.37 -7.39 4.72
CA VAL A 218 25.23 -6.59 4.27
C VAL A 218 25.26 -6.38 2.75
N GLU A 219 26.43 -6.09 2.19
CA GLU A 219 26.62 -5.95 0.74
C GLU A 219 26.29 -7.24 -0.02
N ARG A 220 26.76 -8.39 0.48
CA ARG A 220 26.41 -9.70 -0.10
C ARG A 220 24.91 -10.00 -0.05
N LEU A 221 24.25 -9.67 1.06
CA LEU A 221 22.81 -9.83 1.20
C LEU A 221 22.05 -8.94 0.20
N ARG A 222 22.47 -7.69 0.01
CA ARG A 222 21.90 -6.77 -1.01
C ARG A 222 22.10 -7.27 -2.44
N ALA A 223 23.30 -7.78 -2.75
CA ALA A 223 23.57 -8.34 -4.06
C ALA A 223 22.69 -9.57 -4.32
N ALA A 224 22.57 -10.47 -3.35
CA ALA A 224 21.68 -11.63 -3.44
C ALA A 224 20.21 -11.22 -3.63
N GLU A 225 19.73 -10.23 -2.86
CA GLU A 225 18.38 -9.68 -3.01
C GLU A 225 18.17 -9.08 -4.40
N THR A 226 19.14 -8.32 -4.92
CA THR A 226 19.03 -7.71 -6.26
C THR A 226 18.88 -8.77 -7.35
N LEU A 227 19.68 -9.83 -7.28
CA LEU A 227 19.60 -10.95 -8.21
C LEU A 227 18.27 -11.70 -8.08
N MET A 228 17.82 -11.92 -6.85
CA MET A 228 16.53 -12.55 -6.56
C MET A 228 15.37 -11.73 -7.11
N GLN A 229 15.34 -10.42 -6.90
CA GLN A 229 14.28 -9.54 -7.40
C GLN A 229 14.26 -9.52 -8.93
N ALA A 230 15.42 -9.48 -9.59
CA ALA A 230 15.51 -9.57 -11.04
C ALA A 230 14.94 -10.90 -11.57
N GLU A 231 15.27 -12.01 -10.92
CA GLU A 231 14.73 -13.33 -11.27
C GLU A 231 13.22 -13.44 -11.02
N LEU A 232 12.72 -12.90 -9.91
CA LEU A 232 11.29 -12.85 -9.60
C LEU A 232 10.53 -12.04 -10.64
N GLN A 233 11.06 -10.89 -11.06
CA GLN A 233 10.45 -10.06 -12.09
C GLN A 233 10.44 -10.77 -13.45
N ARG A 234 11.57 -11.36 -13.86
CA ARG A 234 11.70 -12.11 -15.12
C ARG A 234 10.69 -13.27 -15.17
N SER A 235 10.71 -14.10 -14.14
CA SER A 235 9.83 -15.28 -14.06
C SER A 235 8.34 -14.91 -13.96
N TRP A 236 7.98 -13.81 -13.30
CA TRP A 236 6.61 -13.29 -13.34
C TRP A 236 6.18 -12.96 -14.76
N GLN A 237 7.01 -12.26 -15.52
CA GLN A 237 6.71 -11.88 -16.92
C GLN A 237 6.60 -13.09 -17.85
N GLU A 238 7.40 -14.13 -17.63
CA GLU A 238 7.35 -15.37 -18.43
C GLU A 238 6.10 -16.22 -18.14
N VAL A 239 5.65 -16.21 -16.89
CA VAL A 239 4.57 -17.08 -16.41
C VAL A 239 3.21 -16.43 -16.55
N SER A 240 3.09 -15.18 -16.08
CA SER A 240 1.81 -14.47 -16.05
C SER A 240 1.31 -14.08 -17.44
N SER A 241 -0.01 -14.06 -17.59
CA SER A 241 -0.68 -13.61 -18.82
C SER A 241 -1.85 -12.71 -18.45
N GLN A 242 -1.82 -11.47 -18.96
CA GLN A 242 -2.87 -10.49 -18.70
C GLN A 242 -4.10 -10.75 -19.59
N GLN A 243 -5.29 -10.80 -18.98
CA GLN A 243 -6.58 -10.96 -19.64
C GLN A 243 -7.57 -9.91 -19.11
N GLY A 244 -7.61 -8.73 -19.75
CA GLY A 244 -8.39 -7.60 -19.21
C GLY A 244 -7.85 -7.14 -17.86
N ASP A 245 -8.71 -7.09 -16.84
CA ASP A 245 -8.34 -6.76 -15.45
C ASP A 245 -7.82 -7.98 -14.65
N GLN A 246 -7.77 -9.15 -15.28
CA GLN A 246 -7.35 -10.40 -14.63
C GLN A 246 -5.94 -10.78 -15.05
N THR A 247 -5.18 -11.37 -14.13
CA THR A 247 -3.89 -11.99 -14.40
C THR A 247 -4.02 -13.51 -14.25
N LEU A 248 -3.80 -14.24 -15.33
CA LEU A 248 -3.73 -15.71 -15.32
C LEU A 248 -2.30 -16.17 -15.02
N LEU A 249 -2.18 -17.09 -14.07
CA LEU A 249 -0.96 -17.86 -13.76
C LEU A 249 -1.21 -19.32 -14.14
N PRO A 250 -0.76 -19.76 -15.33
CA PRO A 250 -1.06 -21.11 -15.84
C PRO A 250 -0.46 -22.23 -14.99
N THR A 251 -1.26 -23.26 -14.68
CA THR A 251 -0.83 -24.37 -13.80
C THR A 251 0.37 -25.14 -14.36
N ASP A 252 0.43 -25.34 -15.67
CA ASP A 252 1.54 -25.99 -16.37
C ASP A 252 2.85 -25.23 -16.15
N LYS A 253 2.85 -23.91 -16.37
CA LYS A 253 4.02 -23.05 -16.13
C LYS A 253 4.40 -22.98 -14.65
N LEU A 254 3.43 -22.88 -13.74
CA LEU A 254 3.71 -22.82 -12.30
C LEU A 254 4.43 -24.08 -11.80
N ARG A 255 4.07 -25.26 -12.31
CA ARG A 255 4.67 -26.55 -11.90
C ARG A 255 6.12 -26.73 -12.39
N GLU A 256 6.53 -26.01 -13.42
CA GLU A 256 7.91 -26.06 -13.93
C GLU A 256 8.88 -25.20 -13.11
N LEU A 257 8.37 -24.32 -12.25
CA LEU A 257 9.18 -23.41 -11.46
C LEU A 257 9.78 -24.09 -10.23
N SER A 258 11.07 -23.85 -10.01
CA SER A 258 11.70 -24.11 -8.72
C SER A 258 11.20 -23.15 -7.65
N GLU A 259 11.09 -23.65 -6.41
CA GLU A 259 10.70 -22.86 -5.24
C GLU A 259 9.37 -22.10 -5.44
N LEU A 260 8.37 -22.76 -6.03
CA LEU A 260 7.08 -22.17 -6.38
C LEU A 260 6.42 -21.41 -5.22
N THR A 261 6.41 -21.98 -4.02
CA THR A 261 5.83 -21.33 -2.83
C THR A 261 6.50 -19.99 -2.54
N PHE A 262 7.83 -19.93 -2.63
CA PHE A 262 8.59 -18.70 -2.43
C PHE A 262 8.32 -17.67 -3.53
N ARG A 263 8.24 -18.10 -4.79
CA ARG A 263 7.91 -17.20 -5.91
C ARG A 263 6.52 -16.61 -5.76
N LEU A 264 5.52 -17.45 -5.47
CA LEU A 264 4.15 -17.00 -5.24
C LEU A 264 4.06 -16.07 -4.04
N SER A 265 4.78 -16.32 -2.94
CA SER A 265 4.75 -15.40 -1.79
C SER A 265 5.29 -14.03 -2.16
N GLU A 266 6.40 -13.95 -2.89
CA GLU A 266 6.97 -12.66 -3.28
C GLU A 266 6.14 -11.95 -4.37
N TRP A 267 5.60 -12.69 -5.35
CA TRP A 267 4.73 -12.13 -6.38
C TRP A 267 3.40 -11.63 -5.85
N LEU A 268 2.83 -12.32 -4.85
CA LEU A 268 1.48 -12.04 -4.36
C LEU A 268 1.43 -11.07 -3.17
N LYS A 269 2.59 -10.79 -2.57
CA LYS A 269 2.74 -9.83 -1.47
C LYS A 269 2.23 -8.40 -1.78
N PRO A 270 2.46 -7.81 -2.98
CA PRO A 270 1.89 -6.50 -3.32
C PRO A 270 0.35 -6.50 -3.35
N PHE A 271 -0.26 -7.67 -3.57
CA PHE A 271 -1.72 -7.84 -3.58
C PHE A 271 -2.29 -8.20 -2.20
N GLY A 272 -1.44 -8.27 -1.16
CA GLY A 272 -1.88 -8.44 0.23
C GLY A 272 -2.19 -9.87 0.66
N PHE A 273 -1.75 -10.88 -0.09
CA PHE A 273 -1.87 -12.28 0.32
C PHE A 273 -0.82 -12.66 1.36
N THR A 274 -1.18 -13.56 2.29
CA THR A 274 -0.28 -14.05 3.33
C THR A 274 0.46 -15.32 2.90
N ASP A 275 1.60 -15.61 3.53
CA ASP A 275 2.38 -16.82 3.24
C ASP A 275 1.58 -18.11 3.47
N ASP A 276 0.67 -18.12 4.43
CA ASP A 276 -0.19 -19.29 4.69
C ASP A 276 -1.25 -19.47 3.60
N GLN A 277 -1.82 -18.37 3.08
CA GLN A 277 -2.69 -18.45 1.91
C GLN A 277 -1.93 -18.98 0.70
N VAL A 278 -0.70 -18.53 0.50
CA VAL A 278 0.15 -18.99 -0.62
C VAL A 278 0.46 -20.48 -0.52
N LYS A 279 0.77 -21.01 0.68
CA LYS A 279 0.94 -22.47 0.86
C LYS A 279 -0.31 -23.22 0.43
N HIS A 280 -1.49 -22.77 0.89
CA HIS A 280 -2.76 -23.38 0.47
C HIS A 280 -3.03 -23.25 -1.04
N MET A 281 -2.61 -22.15 -1.68
CA MET A 281 -2.71 -22.00 -3.13
C MET A 281 -1.85 -23.04 -3.86
N VAL A 282 -0.62 -23.28 -3.40
CA VAL A 282 0.26 -24.30 -3.98
C VAL A 282 -0.36 -25.69 -3.81
N ASP A 283 -0.85 -26.01 -2.63
CA ASP A 283 -1.53 -27.29 -2.36
C ASP A 283 -2.78 -27.46 -3.25
N SER A 284 -3.49 -26.36 -3.52
CA SER A 284 -4.69 -26.35 -4.35
C SER A 284 -4.43 -26.73 -5.80
N LEU A 285 -3.22 -26.53 -6.33
CA LEU A 285 -2.87 -26.87 -7.72
C LEU A 285 -2.98 -28.38 -8.02
N HIS A 286 -3.08 -29.21 -6.98
CA HIS A 286 -3.28 -30.66 -7.08
C HIS A 286 -4.71 -31.11 -6.73
N GLN A 287 -5.58 -30.17 -6.36
CA GLN A 287 -6.95 -30.41 -5.91
C GLN A 287 -7.97 -30.02 -7.00
N PRO A 288 -9.26 -30.37 -6.84
CA PRO A 288 -10.31 -29.88 -7.73
C PRO A 288 -10.37 -28.35 -7.78
N VAL A 289 -10.69 -27.82 -8.96
CA VAL A 289 -10.88 -26.38 -9.22
C VAL A 289 -12.02 -25.80 -8.38
N GLY A 290 -12.00 -24.48 -8.17
CA GLY A 290 -13.03 -23.72 -7.48
C GLY A 290 -12.62 -23.18 -6.10
N GLN A 291 -11.39 -23.42 -5.66
CA GLN A 291 -10.85 -22.80 -4.45
C GLN A 291 -10.63 -21.30 -4.68
N VAL A 292 -10.94 -20.50 -3.66
CA VAL A 292 -10.82 -19.04 -3.72
C VAL A 292 -10.07 -18.55 -2.49
N PHE A 293 -9.14 -17.63 -2.73
CA PHE A 293 -8.35 -16.96 -1.71
C PHE A 293 -8.57 -15.46 -1.86
N GLU A 294 -8.87 -14.78 -0.76
CA GLU A 294 -9.15 -13.34 -0.78
C GLU A 294 -8.11 -12.59 0.07
N SER A 295 -7.66 -11.46 -0.44
CA SER A 295 -6.91 -10.44 0.29
C SER A 295 -7.80 -9.20 0.49
N PRO A 296 -7.37 -8.15 1.20
CA PRO A 296 -8.16 -6.92 1.32
C PRO A 296 -8.45 -6.21 -0.01
N THR A 297 -7.68 -6.48 -1.07
CA THR A 297 -7.76 -5.74 -2.34
C THR A 297 -7.98 -6.64 -3.56
N HIS A 298 -7.63 -7.92 -3.48
CA HIS A 298 -7.63 -8.85 -4.61
C HIS A 298 -8.16 -10.22 -4.20
N ARG A 299 -8.44 -11.06 -5.17
CA ARG A 299 -8.68 -12.48 -4.96
C ARG A 299 -7.99 -13.33 -6.00
N ILE A 300 -7.73 -14.57 -5.63
CA ILE A 300 -7.22 -15.61 -6.51
C ILE A 300 -8.22 -16.75 -6.55
N CYS A 301 -8.62 -17.12 -7.76
CA CYS A 301 -9.49 -18.26 -8.04
C CYS A 301 -8.68 -19.38 -8.70
N HIS A 302 -8.75 -20.61 -8.18
CA HIS A 302 -8.19 -21.77 -8.86
C HIS A 302 -9.18 -22.26 -9.93
N GLU A 303 -8.85 -22.01 -11.19
CA GLU A 303 -9.63 -22.40 -12.36
C GLU A 303 -8.95 -23.50 -13.17
N ARG A 304 -9.61 -24.00 -14.21
CA ARG A 304 -9.10 -25.10 -15.05
C ARG A 304 -7.74 -24.80 -15.70
N MET A 305 -7.48 -23.53 -16.02
CA MET A 305 -6.26 -23.12 -16.69
C MET A 305 -5.13 -22.74 -15.73
N GLY A 306 -5.43 -22.48 -14.46
CA GLY A 306 -4.46 -21.85 -13.57
C GLY A 306 -5.08 -21.12 -12.40
N LEU A 307 -4.23 -20.37 -11.69
CA LEU A 307 -4.66 -19.39 -10.71
C LEU A 307 -5.00 -18.08 -11.42
N VAL A 308 -6.20 -17.56 -11.21
CA VAL A 308 -6.65 -16.29 -11.77
C VAL A 308 -6.66 -15.25 -10.66
N LEU A 309 -5.75 -14.28 -10.74
CA LEU A 309 -5.69 -13.11 -9.86
C LEU A 309 -6.56 -12.00 -10.44
N GLU A 310 -7.43 -11.43 -9.63
CA GLU A 310 -8.27 -10.29 -10.03
C GLU A 310 -8.49 -9.33 -8.84
N PRO A 311 -8.67 -8.02 -9.09
CA PRO A 311 -9.05 -7.08 -8.04
C PRO A 311 -10.40 -7.48 -7.44
N LEU A 312 -10.56 -7.29 -6.13
CA LEU A 312 -11.89 -7.40 -5.53
C LEU A 312 -12.77 -6.30 -6.12
N PRO A 313 -13.99 -6.62 -6.58
CA PRO A 313 -14.91 -5.58 -7.01
C PRO A 313 -15.20 -4.66 -5.83
N THR A 314 -15.27 -3.35 -6.08
CA THR A 314 -15.81 -2.42 -5.09
C THR A 314 -17.19 -2.93 -4.71
N PRO A 315 -17.44 -3.27 -3.43
CA PRO A 315 -18.73 -3.78 -3.04
C PRO A 315 -19.78 -2.74 -3.39
N LEU A 316 -20.77 -3.16 -4.20
CA LEU A 316 -21.92 -2.33 -4.49
C LEU A 316 -22.66 -2.13 -3.18
N ASN A 317 -22.46 -1.01 -2.50
CA ASN A 317 -23.21 -0.65 -1.31
C ASN A 317 -24.06 0.57 -1.63
N PHE A 318 -25.11 0.31 -2.39
CA PHE A 318 -26.10 1.32 -2.73
C PHE A 318 -27.50 0.73 -2.55
N GLU A 319 -28.40 1.58 -2.11
CA GLU A 319 -29.84 1.32 -2.15
C GLU A 319 -30.48 2.64 -2.56
N ILE A 320 -31.00 2.69 -3.78
CA ILE A 320 -31.64 3.88 -4.33
C ILE A 320 -33.13 3.64 -4.30
N THR A 321 -33.85 4.52 -3.61
CA THR A 321 -35.30 4.47 -3.48
C THR A 321 -35.90 5.60 -4.30
N LEU A 322 -36.71 5.24 -5.29
CA LEU A 322 -37.45 6.18 -6.13
C LEU A 322 -38.90 6.23 -5.64
N THR A 323 -39.35 7.41 -5.22
CA THR A 323 -40.74 7.67 -4.78
C THR A 323 -41.65 8.09 -5.94
N GLU A 324 -41.06 8.54 -7.04
CA GLU A 324 -41.69 8.86 -8.32
C GLU A 324 -40.66 8.60 -9.44
N TRP A 325 -41.11 8.43 -10.68
CA TRP A 325 -40.19 8.20 -11.80
C TRP A 325 -39.44 9.48 -12.18
N PRO A 326 -38.10 9.49 -12.12
CA PRO A 326 -37.33 10.53 -12.77
C PRO A 326 -37.43 10.29 -14.28
N ASN A 327 -38.17 11.13 -15.01
CA ASN A 327 -38.05 11.16 -16.47
C ASN A 327 -36.63 11.66 -16.82
N GLY A 328 -35.71 10.73 -17.10
CA GLY A 328 -34.32 11.05 -17.36
C GLY A 328 -33.31 10.04 -16.83
N LEU A 329 -32.08 10.52 -16.62
CA LEU A 329 -30.93 9.71 -16.24
C LEU A 329 -30.85 9.55 -14.71
N VAL A 330 -30.76 8.30 -14.25
CA VAL A 330 -30.49 7.95 -12.86
C VAL A 330 -29.08 7.41 -12.74
N GLU A 331 -28.18 8.17 -12.13
CA GLU A 331 -26.84 7.68 -11.81
C GLU A 331 -26.88 6.80 -10.56
N ILE A 332 -26.26 5.62 -10.66
CA ILE A 332 -26.23 4.64 -9.58
C ILE A 332 -24.81 4.55 -9.05
N ALA A 333 -24.67 4.57 -7.72
CA ALA A 333 -23.40 4.47 -7.00
C ALA A 333 -22.65 3.12 -7.17
N GLY A 334 -22.95 2.39 -8.25
CA GLY A 334 -22.29 1.17 -8.70
C GLY A 334 -21.65 1.27 -10.09
N GLY A 335 -21.42 2.48 -10.59
CA GLY A 335 -20.68 2.70 -11.84
C GLY A 335 -21.49 2.52 -13.13
N PHE A 336 -22.82 2.48 -13.04
CA PHE A 336 -23.72 2.44 -14.19
C PHE A 336 -24.86 3.44 -14.02
N ALA A 337 -25.55 3.75 -15.11
CA ALA A 337 -26.72 4.62 -15.09
C ALA A 337 -27.91 3.90 -15.74
N LEU A 338 -29.11 4.30 -15.33
CA LEU A 338 -30.35 3.90 -16.00
C LEU A 338 -31.00 5.14 -16.60
N THR A 339 -31.26 5.10 -17.90
CA THR A 339 -32.16 6.06 -18.54
C THR A 339 -33.59 5.54 -18.45
N VAL A 340 -34.49 6.33 -17.88
CA VAL A 340 -35.89 5.95 -17.63
C VAL A 340 -36.83 6.85 -18.42
N GLU A 341 -37.75 6.23 -19.16
CA GLU A 341 -38.75 6.91 -19.98
C GLU A 341 -40.14 6.30 -19.78
N GLU A 342 -41.14 7.13 -19.52
CA GLU A 342 -42.55 6.72 -19.59
C GLU A 342 -43.10 6.96 -21.01
N LEU A 343 -43.74 5.93 -21.57
CA LEU A 343 -44.25 5.89 -22.93
C LEU A 343 -45.72 5.44 -22.93
N GLU A 344 -46.54 6.05 -23.77
CA GLU A 344 -47.86 5.50 -24.10
C GLU A 344 -47.69 4.31 -25.06
N LYS A 345 -48.42 3.22 -24.82
CA LYS A 345 -48.37 2.03 -25.67
C LYS A 345 -49.12 2.28 -26.98
N ILE A 346 -48.39 2.20 -28.10
CA ILE A 346 -48.95 2.16 -29.45
C ILE A 346 -49.41 0.73 -29.82
N GLU A 347 -50.38 0.58 -30.73
CA GLU A 347 -51.01 -0.72 -31.07
C GLU A 347 -50.00 -1.82 -31.44
N ASP A 348 -48.95 -1.48 -32.19
CA ASP A 348 -47.91 -2.42 -32.65
C ASP A 348 -46.62 -2.39 -31.82
N PHE A 349 -46.68 -1.93 -30.56
CA PHE A 349 -45.49 -1.86 -29.71
C PHE A 349 -44.88 -3.26 -29.48
N ARG A 350 -43.61 -3.43 -29.86
CA ARG A 350 -42.82 -4.63 -29.57
C ARG A 350 -41.68 -4.27 -28.62
N PRO A 351 -41.61 -4.88 -27.42
CA PRO A 351 -40.49 -4.64 -26.52
C PRO A 351 -39.17 -5.09 -27.17
N PRO A 352 -38.09 -4.31 -27.04
CA PRO A 352 -36.77 -4.71 -27.51
C PRO A 352 -36.32 -6.04 -26.89
N THR A 353 -35.51 -6.81 -27.63
CA THR A 353 -34.95 -8.08 -27.15
C THR A 353 -33.61 -7.91 -26.42
N ASP A 354 -33.06 -6.69 -26.39
CA ASP A 354 -31.80 -6.39 -25.69
C ASP A 354 -32.00 -6.55 -24.16
N PRO A 355 -31.22 -7.40 -23.48
CA PRO A 355 -31.33 -7.59 -22.03
C PRO A 355 -30.98 -6.34 -21.21
N ASN A 356 -30.30 -5.35 -21.80
CA ASN A 356 -30.04 -4.04 -21.21
C ASN A 356 -31.27 -3.12 -21.23
N ILE A 357 -32.33 -3.48 -21.95
CA ILE A 357 -33.56 -2.71 -22.03
C ILE A 357 -34.70 -3.50 -21.36
N ALA A 358 -35.29 -2.93 -20.31
CA ALA A 358 -36.50 -3.47 -19.70
C ALA A 358 -37.70 -2.58 -20.01
N CYS A 359 -38.74 -3.15 -20.61
CA CYS A 359 -40.03 -2.49 -20.78
C CYS A 359 -41.05 -3.16 -19.86
N LEU A 360 -41.54 -2.40 -18.87
CA LEU A 360 -42.45 -2.87 -17.84
C LEU A 360 -43.79 -2.16 -17.94
N ASP A 361 -44.87 -2.85 -17.55
CA ASP A 361 -46.20 -2.26 -17.42
C ASP A 361 -46.21 -1.26 -16.25
N ALA A 362 -46.38 0.03 -16.56
CA ALA A 362 -46.30 1.12 -15.59
C ALA A 362 -47.36 0.99 -14.49
N ASP A 363 -48.54 0.50 -14.85
CA ASP A 363 -49.70 0.42 -13.95
C ASP A 363 -49.56 -0.73 -12.94
N LYS A 364 -48.63 -1.66 -13.17
CA LYS A 364 -48.34 -2.78 -12.25
C LYS A 364 -47.21 -2.50 -11.28
N LEU A 365 -46.46 -1.41 -11.47
CA LEU A 365 -45.34 -1.05 -10.60
C LEU A 365 -45.87 -0.38 -9.33
N ILE A 366 -45.34 -0.83 -8.19
CA ILE A 366 -45.68 -0.37 -6.85
C ILE A 366 -44.49 0.39 -6.29
N TYR A 367 -44.76 1.60 -5.82
CA TYR A 367 -43.78 2.46 -5.17
C TYR A 367 -43.66 2.14 -3.66
N PRO A 368 -42.49 2.40 -3.04
CA PRO A 368 -41.28 2.89 -3.69
C PRO A 368 -40.60 1.80 -4.52
N LEU A 369 -39.84 2.23 -5.51
CA LEU A 369 -39.03 1.32 -6.30
C LEU A 369 -37.61 1.37 -5.78
N THR A 370 -37.00 0.22 -5.65
CA THR A 370 -35.68 0.12 -5.03
C THR A 370 -34.69 -0.52 -5.97
N ILE A 371 -33.59 0.15 -6.23
CA ILE A 371 -32.45 -0.42 -6.96
C ILE A 371 -31.35 -0.73 -5.95
N ARG A 372 -30.98 -2.01 -5.87
CA ARG A 372 -29.96 -2.50 -4.94
C ARG A 372 -29.18 -3.67 -5.55
N PRO A 373 -28.01 -4.02 -5.01
CA PRO A 373 -27.36 -5.30 -5.27
C PRO A 373 -28.31 -6.46 -4.99
N TRP A 374 -28.19 -7.54 -5.77
CA TRP A 374 -28.92 -8.77 -5.44
C TRP A 374 -28.41 -9.37 -4.13
N ARG A 375 -29.29 -10.07 -3.41
CA ARG A 375 -29.02 -10.72 -2.13
C ARG A 375 -29.26 -12.21 -2.25
N GLN A 376 -28.51 -13.01 -1.50
CA GLN A 376 -28.76 -14.45 -1.46
C GLN A 376 -30.18 -14.72 -0.97
N GLY A 377 -30.92 -15.58 -1.68
CA GLY A 377 -32.33 -15.85 -1.44
C GLY A 377 -33.30 -14.97 -2.23
N ASP A 378 -32.82 -13.98 -2.99
CA ASP A 378 -33.65 -13.19 -3.91
C ASP A 378 -34.35 -14.09 -4.94
N ARG A 379 -35.66 -13.89 -5.13
CA ARG A 379 -36.52 -14.69 -6.01
C ARG A 379 -37.37 -13.81 -6.91
N PHE A 380 -37.53 -14.26 -8.15
CA PHE A 380 -38.39 -13.61 -9.15
C PHE A 380 -39.08 -14.66 -10.04
N ARG A 381 -40.00 -14.24 -10.90
CA ARG A 381 -40.69 -15.09 -11.89
C ARG A 381 -40.17 -14.75 -13.27
N PRO A 382 -39.21 -15.49 -13.85
CA PRO A 382 -38.62 -15.11 -15.12
C PRO A 382 -39.65 -15.03 -16.26
N LEU A 383 -39.54 -14.03 -17.13
CA LEU A 383 -40.40 -13.91 -18.31
C LEU A 383 -40.43 -15.20 -19.14
N GLY A 384 -41.63 -15.75 -19.34
CA GLY A 384 -41.89 -16.93 -20.18
C GLY A 384 -41.80 -18.27 -19.43
N LEU A 385 -41.52 -18.27 -18.13
CA LEU A 385 -41.51 -19.48 -17.30
C LEU A 385 -42.65 -19.46 -16.27
N ASN A 386 -43.28 -20.62 -16.07
CA ASN A 386 -44.23 -20.81 -14.98
C ASN A 386 -43.47 -21.14 -13.70
N GLY A 387 -43.56 -20.27 -12.69
CA GLY A 387 -42.98 -20.49 -11.36
C GLY A 387 -41.93 -19.45 -10.94
N HIS A 388 -41.36 -19.67 -9.77
CA HIS A 388 -40.31 -18.82 -9.21
C HIS A 388 -38.93 -19.41 -9.48
N LYS A 389 -37.93 -18.54 -9.65
CA LYS A 389 -36.52 -18.90 -9.75
C LYS A 389 -35.69 -18.04 -8.80
N LEU A 390 -34.64 -18.61 -8.21
CA LEU A 390 -33.66 -17.83 -7.47
C LEU A 390 -32.85 -16.99 -8.44
N VAL A 391 -32.48 -15.77 -8.04
CA VAL A 391 -31.53 -14.96 -8.82
C VAL A 391 -30.20 -15.71 -8.95
N SER A 392 -29.73 -16.38 -7.89
CA SER A 392 -28.51 -17.21 -7.94
C SER A 392 -28.52 -18.26 -9.05
N ASP A 393 -29.67 -18.90 -9.29
CA ASP A 393 -29.81 -19.94 -10.32
C ASP A 393 -29.84 -19.33 -11.72
N LEU A 394 -30.42 -18.14 -11.89
CA LEU A 394 -30.33 -17.41 -13.15
C LEU A 394 -28.86 -17.08 -13.47
N LEU A 395 -28.10 -16.60 -12.50
CA LEU A 395 -26.70 -16.23 -12.71
C LEU A 395 -25.81 -17.46 -13.00
N ASN A 396 -26.10 -18.60 -12.37
CA ASN A 396 -25.46 -19.88 -12.69
C ASN A 396 -25.74 -20.32 -14.14
N ASP A 397 -26.99 -20.27 -14.59
CA ASP A 397 -27.38 -20.69 -15.94
C ASP A 397 -26.73 -19.82 -17.03
N LEU A 398 -26.55 -18.53 -16.73
CA LEU A 398 -25.84 -17.58 -17.57
C LEU A 398 -24.32 -17.76 -17.54
N LYS A 399 -23.81 -18.70 -16.72
CA LYS A 399 -22.38 -18.98 -16.52
C LYS A 399 -21.56 -17.74 -16.16
N LEU A 400 -22.16 -16.84 -15.39
CA LEU A 400 -21.49 -15.61 -14.98
C LEU A 400 -20.36 -15.92 -14.00
N GLY A 401 -19.21 -15.25 -14.20
CA GLY A 401 -18.09 -15.27 -13.27
C GLY A 401 -18.49 -14.66 -11.93
N ARG A 402 -17.73 -14.94 -10.86
CA ARG A 402 -18.07 -14.46 -9.51
C ARG A 402 -18.13 -12.94 -9.40
N THR A 403 -17.25 -12.21 -10.09
CA THR A 403 -17.28 -10.72 -10.17
C THR A 403 -18.58 -10.22 -10.77
N GLU A 404 -18.98 -10.80 -11.90
CA GLU A 404 -20.22 -10.40 -12.59
C GLU A 404 -21.46 -10.68 -11.74
N ARG A 405 -21.42 -11.76 -10.93
CA ARG A 405 -22.47 -12.07 -9.96
C ARG A 405 -22.52 -11.02 -8.87
N GLU A 406 -21.39 -10.69 -8.24
CA GLU A 406 -21.31 -9.68 -7.18
C GLU A 406 -21.71 -8.28 -7.66
N GLN A 407 -21.49 -7.97 -8.94
CA GLN A 407 -21.89 -6.71 -9.57
C GLN A 407 -23.34 -6.69 -10.10
N THR A 408 -24.11 -7.78 -9.93
CA THR A 408 -25.49 -7.82 -10.39
C THR A 408 -26.40 -6.99 -9.47
N ALA A 409 -27.22 -6.13 -10.07
CA ALA A 409 -28.24 -5.34 -9.38
C ALA A 409 -29.65 -5.78 -9.76
N VAL A 410 -30.60 -5.49 -8.88
CA VAL A 410 -32.03 -5.78 -9.07
C VAL A 410 -32.83 -4.50 -8.89
N LEU A 411 -33.85 -4.34 -9.74
CA LEU A 411 -34.91 -3.35 -9.58
C LEU A 411 -36.10 -4.02 -8.89
N LEU A 412 -36.54 -3.45 -7.77
CA LEU A 412 -37.71 -3.86 -7.01
C LEU A 412 -38.84 -2.88 -7.22
N SER A 413 -40.06 -3.42 -7.25
CA SER A 413 -41.33 -2.72 -7.18
C SER A 413 -42.00 -3.15 -5.87
N GLY A 414 -41.97 -2.29 -4.85
CA GLY A 414 -42.24 -2.67 -3.47
C GLY A 414 -41.20 -3.70 -3.00
N ASP A 415 -41.66 -4.89 -2.61
CA ASP A 415 -40.81 -6.02 -2.17
C ASP A 415 -40.49 -7.01 -3.32
N GLN A 416 -41.04 -6.79 -4.51
CA GLN A 416 -40.96 -7.74 -5.62
C GLN A 416 -39.91 -7.33 -6.64
N ILE A 417 -39.02 -8.24 -7.01
CA ILE A 417 -38.08 -8.00 -8.10
C ILE A 417 -38.86 -7.88 -9.41
N ALA A 418 -38.71 -6.73 -10.07
CA ALA A 418 -39.29 -6.43 -11.37
C ALA A 418 -38.31 -6.71 -12.52
N TRP A 419 -37.00 -6.51 -12.27
CA TRP A 419 -35.96 -6.75 -13.25
C TRP A 419 -34.64 -7.11 -12.59
N VAL A 420 -34.01 -8.20 -13.04
CA VAL A 420 -32.58 -8.43 -12.81
C VAL A 420 -31.85 -7.62 -13.87
N ILE A 421 -31.22 -6.51 -13.44
CA ILE A 421 -30.77 -5.43 -14.32
C ILE A 421 -29.77 -5.94 -15.35
N GLY A 422 -29.98 -5.57 -16.62
CA GLY A 422 -29.15 -6.02 -17.74
C GLY A 422 -29.32 -7.50 -18.09
N ARG A 423 -30.35 -8.18 -17.56
CA ARG A 423 -30.56 -9.63 -17.72
C ARG A 423 -32.00 -9.98 -18.06
N ARG A 424 -32.91 -10.03 -17.08
CA ARG A 424 -34.24 -10.65 -17.27
C ARG A 424 -35.32 -9.99 -16.42
N ILE A 425 -36.43 -9.63 -17.04
CA ILE A 425 -37.60 -9.06 -16.34
C ILE A 425 -38.43 -10.14 -15.65
N ASP A 426 -39.17 -9.73 -14.64
CA ASP A 426 -40.17 -10.56 -13.97
C ASP A 426 -41.49 -10.54 -14.76
N HIS A 427 -42.05 -11.74 -14.95
CA HIS A 427 -43.25 -12.02 -15.73
C HIS A 427 -44.48 -11.25 -15.25
N ARG A 428 -44.56 -10.88 -13.97
CA ARG A 428 -45.69 -10.11 -13.40
C ARG A 428 -45.77 -8.70 -13.98
N PHE A 429 -44.63 -8.10 -14.30
CA PHE A 429 -44.53 -6.72 -14.79
C PHE A 429 -44.44 -6.63 -16.32
N ARG A 430 -44.66 -7.73 -17.03
CA ARG A 430 -44.62 -7.76 -18.49
C ARG A 430 -45.73 -6.89 -19.10
N ILE A 431 -45.45 -6.37 -20.29
CA ILE A 431 -46.45 -5.75 -21.14
C ILE A 431 -47.48 -6.79 -21.58
N GLN A 432 -48.76 -6.45 -21.46
CA GLN A 432 -49.91 -7.22 -21.90
C GLN A 432 -50.70 -6.45 -22.95
N THR A 433 -51.75 -7.04 -23.51
CA THR A 433 -52.58 -6.41 -24.54
C THR A 433 -53.22 -5.13 -24.00
N GLU A 434 -53.69 -5.17 -22.77
CA GLU A 434 -54.37 -4.10 -22.02
C GLU A 434 -53.46 -3.02 -21.42
N THR A 435 -52.14 -3.23 -21.42
CA THR A 435 -51.18 -2.24 -20.89
C THR A 435 -51.33 -0.93 -21.67
N LYS A 436 -51.53 0.20 -20.99
CA LYS A 436 -51.65 1.51 -21.63
C LYS A 436 -50.38 2.34 -21.53
N ARG A 437 -49.68 2.21 -20.40
CA ARG A 437 -48.46 2.96 -20.09
C ARG A 437 -47.30 2.01 -19.86
N ILE A 438 -46.15 2.34 -20.42
CA ILE A 438 -44.94 1.52 -20.35
C ILE A 438 -43.85 2.36 -19.70
N VAL A 439 -43.14 1.80 -18.74
CA VAL A 439 -41.87 2.35 -18.27
C VAL A 439 -40.74 1.58 -18.94
N ARG A 440 -39.88 2.31 -19.65
CA ARG A 440 -38.69 1.77 -20.30
C ARG A 440 -37.44 2.15 -19.51
N PHE A 441 -36.67 1.15 -19.12
CA PHE A 441 -35.34 1.29 -18.51
C PHE A 441 -34.29 0.90 -19.53
N ILE A 442 -33.27 1.74 -19.70
CA ILE A 442 -32.11 1.46 -20.55
C ILE A 442 -30.87 1.47 -19.65
N LEU A 443 -30.15 0.35 -19.61
CA LEU A 443 -28.90 0.22 -18.87
C LEU A 443 -27.74 0.81 -19.68
N ASP A 444 -27.23 1.94 -19.20
CA ASP A 444 -26.01 2.56 -19.69
C ASP A 444 -24.85 2.18 -18.78
N ARG A 445 -24.02 1.23 -19.24
CA ARG A 445 -22.74 0.96 -18.59
C ARG A 445 -21.81 2.11 -18.98
N LYS A 446 -21.44 2.98 -18.02
CA LYS A 446 -20.38 3.97 -18.26
C LYS A 446 -19.11 3.19 -18.58
N THR A 447 -18.74 3.13 -19.86
CA THR A 447 -17.42 2.66 -20.29
C THR A 447 -16.39 3.62 -19.69
N ASN A 448 -15.67 3.18 -18.66
CA ASN A 448 -14.49 3.80 -18.05
C ASN A 448 -14.44 5.35 -18.05
N PHE A 449 -14.89 5.97 -16.95
CA PHE A 449 -14.39 7.27 -16.50
C PHE A 449 -13.64 7.12 -15.17
N TYR A 450 -12.54 6.36 -15.19
CA TYR A 450 -11.41 6.58 -14.31
C TYR A 450 -10.16 6.53 -15.21
N ARG A 451 -9.69 7.71 -15.60
CA ARG A 451 -8.31 7.93 -16.04
C ARG A 451 -7.44 8.08 -14.83
#